data_AF-A0A972M5I4-F1
#
_entry.id   AF-A0A972M5I4-F1
#
_cell.length_a   1.000
_cell.length_b   1.000
_cell.length_c   1.000
_cell.angle_alpha   90.00
_cell.angle_beta   90.00
_cell.angle_gamma   90.00
#
_symmetry.space_group_name_H-M   'P 1'
#
loop_
_entity.id
_entity.type
_entity.pdbx_description
1 polymer ?
#
loop_
_entity_poly.entity_id
_entity_poly.type
_entity_poly.pdbx_seq_one_letter_code
_entity_poly.pdbx_strand_id
1 'polypeptide(L)'
;MRKPHVRWIGLLGLVLALGLFVAGCSSSATTPAAPATEAATEEPTEAPTEAPTEEATEAPTAMPTQATTPMGGQGQQGQGHSHGSDQGQMGGGPPAGRGPGGGRWTVFHQEPIPEEFANLTNPMPGDPESIERGKEIYQTHCAVCHGETGMGEAEAGQVLDPPALPIARTTRQVSDAYLYWRIHDGGFPFGTAMPAYGTALTEQQIWDVINYVRYLSEVAGDPGQSQEAMLAKAVAEGIITQDEADLFQRIHALLEEYKQEHEAELKAQAGGNPDAMMELMFKGLIEQGLITEEEAQAFQDIHNRLHEAGIMP
;
A
#
# COMPACT_ATOMS: atom_id res chain seq x y z
N MET A 1 -17.75 -75.67 -20.18
CA MET A 1 -18.19 -75.10 -21.47
C MET A 1 -16.99 -74.45 -22.16
N ARG A 2 -16.93 -74.59 -23.49
CA ARG A 2 -16.08 -73.99 -24.55
C ARG A 2 -15.23 -72.75 -24.13
N LYS A 3 -13.88 -72.79 -24.25
CA LYS A 3 -12.99 -72.35 -25.37
C LYS A 3 -12.95 -70.80 -25.62
N PRO A 4 -11.89 -70.21 -26.22
CA PRO A 4 -10.44 -70.39 -26.03
C PRO A 4 -9.61 -69.06 -26.14
N HIS A 5 -8.29 -69.16 -25.92
CA HIS A 5 -7.24 -68.18 -26.22
C HIS A 5 -7.23 -67.66 -27.68
N VAL A 6 -6.78 -66.41 -27.88
CA VAL A 6 -6.04 -65.98 -29.09
C VAL A 6 -4.94 -64.97 -28.72
N ARG A 7 -3.72 -65.27 -29.18
CA ARG A 7 -2.52 -64.41 -29.20
C ARG A 7 -2.46 -63.69 -30.55
N TRP A 8 -1.96 -62.46 -30.60
CA TRP A 8 -1.43 -61.78 -31.78
C TRP A 8 -0.11 -61.12 -31.34
N ILE A 9 1.06 -61.71 -31.59
CA ILE A 9 1.88 -61.68 -32.82
C ILE A 9 2.19 -60.26 -33.27
N GLY A 10 3.46 -59.89 -33.10
CA GLY A 10 4.02 -58.63 -33.55
C GLY A 10 4.26 -58.57 -35.06
N LEU A 11 4.52 -57.35 -35.52
CA LEU A 11 5.02 -57.06 -36.85
C LEU A 11 6.20 -56.09 -36.70
N LEU A 12 7.37 -56.60 -37.04
CA LEU A 12 8.53 -55.82 -37.46
C LEU A 12 8.14 -55.00 -38.70
N GLY A 13 8.52 -53.72 -38.70
CA GLY A 13 8.56 -52.87 -39.88
C GLY A 13 9.87 -52.09 -39.90
N LEU A 14 10.91 -52.72 -40.43
CA LEU A 14 12.17 -52.10 -40.83
C LEU A 14 11.96 -51.47 -42.20
N VAL A 15 12.12 -50.14 -42.33
CA VAL A 15 12.43 -49.51 -43.63
C VAL A 15 13.64 -48.60 -43.43
N LEU A 16 14.73 -49.12 -43.96
CA LEU A 16 15.98 -48.42 -44.21
C LEU A 16 15.86 -47.66 -45.54
N ALA A 17 16.58 -46.54 -45.64
CA ALA A 17 17.46 -46.19 -46.77
C ALA A 17 17.13 -44.91 -47.58
N LEU A 18 18.25 -44.18 -47.82
CA LEU A 18 18.55 -43.18 -48.87
C LEU A 18 17.84 -41.82 -48.78
N GLY A 19 18.49 -40.66 -48.89
CA GLY A 19 19.82 -40.33 -49.40
C GLY A 19 19.72 -39.15 -50.39
N LEU A 20 20.79 -38.33 -50.45
CA LEU A 20 21.10 -37.24 -51.40
C LEU A 20 20.38 -35.89 -51.12
N PHE A 21 21.06 -34.81 -50.69
CA PHE A 21 22.19 -34.07 -51.30
C PHE A 21 21.86 -33.53 -52.70
N VAL A 22 21.42 -32.26 -52.75
CA VAL A 22 21.52 -31.42 -53.95
C VAL A 22 22.11 -30.08 -53.54
N ALA A 23 23.20 -29.73 -54.20
CA ALA A 23 23.89 -28.46 -54.13
C ALA A 23 23.30 -27.45 -55.12
N GLY A 24 23.32 -26.17 -54.74
CA GLY A 24 23.87 -25.09 -55.57
C GLY A 24 22.96 -24.39 -56.60
N CYS A 25 22.69 -23.10 -56.33
CA CYS A 25 22.85 -21.92 -57.21
C CYS A 25 22.19 -20.72 -56.49
N SER A 26 22.91 -19.82 -55.82
CA SER A 26 23.76 -18.71 -56.32
C SER A 26 22.96 -17.60 -57.03
N SER A 27 22.82 -16.44 -56.37
CA SER A 27 22.94 -15.12 -56.98
C SER A 27 23.11 -14.02 -55.92
N SER A 28 23.95 -13.06 -56.30
CA SER A 28 24.73 -12.12 -55.49
C SER A 28 24.08 -10.73 -55.37
N ALA A 29 24.45 -9.98 -54.31
CA ALA A 29 24.84 -8.54 -54.37
C ALA A 29 25.07 -8.04 -52.93
N THR A 30 26.33 -7.79 -52.52
CA THR A 30 27.03 -6.48 -52.59
C THR A 30 26.79 -5.61 -51.35
N THR A 31 27.72 -5.72 -50.41
CA THR A 31 28.04 -4.70 -49.40
C THR A 31 28.77 -3.52 -50.06
N PRO A 32 28.58 -2.29 -49.58
CA PRO A 32 29.69 -1.36 -49.48
C PRO A 32 30.01 -1.04 -48.02
N ALA A 33 31.32 -0.98 -47.79
CA ALA A 33 32.00 -0.66 -46.55
C ALA A 33 31.81 0.80 -46.12
N ALA A 34 32.01 1.03 -44.82
CA ALA A 34 32.17 2.33 -44.20
C ALA A 34 33.36 3.13 -44.77
N PRO A 35 33.45 4.42 -44.41
CA PRO A 35 34.73 4.98 -44.01
C PRO A 35 34.76 5.26 -42.50
N ALA A 36 35.82 4.74 -41.89
CA ALA A 36 36.33 5.16 -40.59
C ALA A 36 36.98 6.54 -40.72
N THR A 37 36.92 7.32 -39.64
CA THR A 37 37.87 8.42 -39.37
C THR A 37 38.64 8.09 -38.10
N GLU A 38 39.97 8.10 -38.24
CA GLU A 38 41.04 8.09 -37.22
C GLU A 38 40.72 9.06 -36.06
N ALA A 39 40.86 8.69 -34.77
CA ALA A 39 42.07 8.34 -34.00
C ALA A 39 42.94 9.55 -33.59
N ALA A 40 42.83 9.91 -32.31
CA ALA A 40 43.85 10.47 -31.42
C ALA A 40 43.38 10.04 -30.01
N THR A 41 43.95 9.03 -29.34
CA THR A 41 45.29 8.88 -28.76
C THR A 41 45.66 10.03 -27.83
N GLU A 42 45.25 9.94 -26.57
CA GLU A 42 46.05 10.40 -25.44
C GLU A 42 46.12 9.29 -24.37
N GLU A 43 47.32 9.13 -23.83
CA GLU A 43 47.82 8.10 -22.93
C GLU A 43 47.26 8.19 -21.49
N PRO A 44 47.39 7.11 -20.69
CA PRO A 44 46.92 7.08 -19.31
C PRO A 44 47.95 7.74 -18.38
N THR A 45 47.56 8.82 -17.70
CA THR A 45 48.37 9.37 -16.61
C THR A 45 48.01 8.70 -15.29
N GLU A 46 49.04 8.19 -14.61
CA GLU A 46 49.03 7.54 -13.31
C GLU A 46 48.46 8.39 -12.17
N ALA A 47 48.10 7.69 -11.09
CA ALA A 47 47.56 8.16 -9.83
C ALA A 47 48.45 9.18 -9.08
N PRO A 48 47.89 9.81 -8.02
CA PRO A 48 48.18 9.33 -6.66
C PRO A 48 46.88 9.22 -5.84
N THR A 49 46.57 8.11 -5.17
CA THR A 49 47.10 7.71 -3.84
C THR A 49 47.30 8.88 -2.89
N GLU A 50 46.25 9.29 -2.19
CA GLU A 50 46.35 9.68 -0.78
C GLU A 50 45.11 9.19 -0.01
N ALA A 51 45.37 8.36 0.99
CA ALA A 51 44.43 7.97 2.03
C ALA A 51 44.43 9.06 3.11
N PRO A 52 43.30 9.37 3.76
CA PRO A 52 43.34 9.96 5.09
C PRO A 52 43.47 8.84 6.12
N THR A 53 44.66 8.77 6.71
CA THR A 53 44.91 8.06 7.97
C THR A 53 44.46 8.98 9.12
N GLU A 54 43.73 8.40 10.06
CA GLU A 54 43.49 8.81 11.46
C GLU A 54 43.62 10.29 11.85
N GLU A 55 42.53 10.87 12.37
CA GLU A 55 42.62 11.52 13.68
C GLU A 55 41.28 11.42 14.42
N ALA A 56 41.29 10.62 15.49
CA ALA A 56 40.30 10.69 16.55
C ALA A 56 40.58 11.93 17.37
N THR A 57 39.71 12.95 17.27
CA THR A 57 39.70 14.09 18.18
C THR A 57 38.42 14.11 18.99
N GLU A 58 38.59 13.72 20.26
CA GLU A 58 37.97 14.28 21.47
C GLU A 58 36.45 14.52 21.50
N ALA A 59 35.81 13.69 22.33
CA ALA A 59 34.56 13.98 22.99
C ALA A 59 34.61 15.31 23.79
N PRO A 60 33.58 16.16 23.73
CA PRO A 60 33.33 17.09 24.82
C PRO A 60 32.63 16.37 25.97
N THR A 61 33.43 15.97 26.95
CA THR A 61 32.99 15.80 28.33
C THR A 61 32.59 17.16 28.88
N ALA A 62 31.29 17.41 29.11
CA ALA A 62 30.82 18.39 30.10
C ALA A 62 29.29 18.30 30.27
N MET A 63 28.85 17.36 31.11
CA MET A 63 27.60 17.52 31.86
C MET A 63 27.88 18.48 33.03
N PRO A 64 27.20 19.62 33.16
CA PRO A 64 27.16 20.32 34.43
C PRO A 64 26.16 19.62 35.37
N THR A 65 26.74 19.15 36.45
CA THR A 65 26.13 18.66 37.68
C THR A 65 24.99 19.52 38.19
N GLN A 66 23.94 18.81 38.61
CA GLN A 66 22.95 19.12 39.65
C GLN A 66 23.10 20.47 40.39
N ALA A 67 22.00 21.24 40.38
CA ALA A 67 21.69 22.20 41.44
C ALA A 67 20.34 21.81 42.07
N THR A 68 20.42 20.97 43.09
CA THR A 68 19.41 20.79 44.12
C THR A 68 19.44 21.95 45.10
N THR A 69 18.34 22.69 45.32
CA THR A 69 18.00 23.34 46.61
C THR A 69 16.54 23.86 46.58
N PRO A 70 15.87 24.10 47.71
CA PRO A 70 15.28 23.10 48.61
C PRO A 70 13.77 23.30 48.82
N MET A 71 13.15 22.24 49.36
CA MET A 71 11.84 22.28 50.02
C MET A 71 11.86 23.15 51.28
N GLY A 72 10.87 24.04 51.40
CA GLY A 72 10.26 24.45 52.66
C GLY A 72 8.75 24.53 52.40
N GLY A 73 7.83 23.86 53.10
CA GLY A 73 7.89 23.30 54.44
C GLY A 73 7.02 24.14 55.37
N GLN A 74 5.69 23.96 55.32
CA GLN A 74 4.65 24.26 56.33
C GLN A 74 3.28 24.08 55.62
N GLY A 75 2.30 23.29 56.05
CA GLY A 75 2.03 22.63 57.33
C GLY A 75 0.66 23.06 57.86
N GLN A 76 -0.42 22.36 57.48
CA GLN A 76 -1.71 22.24 58.21
C GLN A 76 -2.62 21.30 57.39
N GLN A 77 -2.90 20.06 57.81
CA GLN A 77 -3.90 19.64 58.82
C GLN A 77 -5.24 20.39 58.63
N GLY A 78 -6.39 19.79 58.33
CA GLY A 78 -6.79 18.39 58.21
C GLY A 78 -8.32 18.34 57.98
N GLN A 79 -8.88 17.15 58.23
CA GLN A 79 -10.31 16.82 58.38
C GLN A 79 -11.05 16.45 57.09
N GLY A 80 -11.25 15.14 56.93
CA GLY A 80 -12.24 14.58 56.01
C GLY A 80 -13.66 14.68 56.57
N HIS A 81 -14.65 14.64 55.69
CA HIS A 81 -16.03 14.25 56.01
C HIS A 81 -16.64 13.52 54.80
N SER A 82 -17.08 12.30 55.05
CA SER A 82 -17.98 11.49 54.23
C SER A 82 -19.45 11.91 54.42
N HIS A 83 -20.28 11.57 53.42
CA HIS A 83 -21.75 11.50 53.37
C HIS A 83 -22.50 12.74 52.88
N GLY A 84 -23.44 12.52 51.95
CA GLY A 84 -24.57 13.42 51.73
C GLY A 84 -25.10 13.45 50.31
N SER A 85 -25.90 12.45 49.95
CA SER A 85 -26.88 12.51 48.87
C SER A 85 -27.84 13.69 49.05
N ASP A 86 -27.94 14.57 48.06
CA ASP A 86 -29.09 15.48 47.92
C ASP A 86 -29.46 15.65 46.44
N GLN A 87 -30.73 15.37 46.17
CA GLN A 87 -31.39 15.55 44.89
C GLN A 87 -31.94 16.99 44.86
N GLY A 88 -31.34 17.85 44.02
CA GLY A 88 -31.84 19.20 43.75
C GLY A 88 -31.98 19.44 42.25
N GLN A 89 -33.16 19.16 41.73
CA GLN A 89 -33.62 19.49 40.39
C GLN A 89 -33.55 21.02 40.13
N MET A 90 -33.12 21.45 38.94
CA MET A 90 -33.80 22.41 38.03
C MET A 90 -32.81 22.98 37.00
N GLY A 91 -33.11 22.83 35.70
CA GLY A 91 -32.51 23.66 34.64
C GLY A 91 -32.31 22.97 33.30
N GLY A 92 -33.38 22.48 32.68
CA GLY A 92 -33.34 21.86 31.36
C GLY A 92 -33.10 22.87 30.21
N GLY A 93 -32.15 22.53 29.35
CA GLY A 93 -32.05 22.98 27.95
C GLY A 93 -31.87 21.74 27.05
N PRO A 94 -32.45 21.70 25.84
CA PRO A 94 -32.63 20.46 25.10
C PRO A 94 -31.31 19.87 24.57
N PRO A 95 -31.16 18.54 24.49
CA PRO A 95 -30.13 17.95 23.66
C PRO A 95 -30.46 18.28 22.20
N ALA A 96 -29.61 19.06 21.54
CA ALA A 96 -29.74 19.29 20.12
C ALA A 96 -29.46 17.99 19.36
N GLY A 97 -30.55 17.30 19.02
CA GLY A 97 -30.75 16.71 17.70
C GLY A 97 -29.96 15.46 17.33
N ARG A 98 -30.33 14.31 17.90
CA ARG A 98 -30.18 13.03 17.19
C ARG A 98 -31.28 12.95 16.13
N GLY A 99 -30.97 13.39 14.91
CA GLY A 99 -31.82 13.18 13.73
C GLY A 99 -31.74 11.73 13.22
N PRO A 100 -32.81 11.17 12.62
CA PRO A 100 -32.80 9.82 12.10
C PRO A 100 -32.25 9.83 10.66
N GLY A 101 -31.11 9.17 10.43
CA GLY A 101 -30.53 8.94 9.10
C GLY A 101 -29.27 9.75 8.82
N GLY A 102 -28.11 9.19 9.15
CA GLY A 102 -26.80 9.72 8.78
C GLY A 102 -25.73 8.73 9.20
N GLY A 103 -24.96 8.22 8.23
CA GLY A 103 -24.04 7.11 8.42
C GLY A 103 -22.99 7.32 9.50
N ARG A 104 -22.54 6.20 10.06
CA ARG A 104 -21.22 6.01 10.68
C ARG A 104 -20.17 6.81 9.87
N TRP A 105 -19.23 7.51 10.53
CA TRP A 105 -18.06 8.28 9.99
C TRP A 105 -18.02 9.82 10.15
N THR A 106 -18.89 10.48 10.91
CA THR A 106 -18.72 11.92 11.23
C THR A 106 -18.31 12.15 12.68
N VAL A 107 -17.06 11.84 13.05
CA VAL A 107 -16.35 12.55 14.13
C VAL A 107 -14.85 12.56 13.84
N PHE A 108 -14.39 13.40 12.91
CA PHE A 108 -13.00 13.86 12.98
C PHE A 108 -12.94 14.83 14.15
N HIS A 109 -12.53 14.37 15.33
CA HIS A 109 -12.13 15.29 16.40
C HIS A 109 -10.86 15.99 15.94
N GLN A 110 -11.01 17.10 15.21
CA GLN A 110 -9.93 18.03 14.92
C GLN A 110 -9.79 18.93 16.14
N GLU A 111 -9.14 18.40 17.17
CA GLU A 111 -8.60 19.27 18.21
C GLU A 111 -7.67 20.29 17.55
N PRO A 112 -7.71 21.57 17.98
CA PRO A 112 -6.86 22.60 17.40
C PRO A 112 -5.40 22.21 17.61
N ILE A 113 -4.60 22.33 16.54
CA ILE A 113 -3.17 22.00 16.59
C ILE A 113 -2.51 22.91 17.65
N PRO A 114 -1.80 22.37 18.65
CA PRO A 114 -1.07 23.17 19.62
C PRO A 114 -0.06 24.11 18.94
N GLU A 115 0.20 25.26 19.56
CA GLU A 115 1.00 26.34 18.96
C GLU A 115 2.40 25.86 18.55
N GLU A 116 2.99 24.95 19.31
CA GLU A 116 4.29 24.34 19.06
C GLU A 116 4.35 23.52 17.75
N PHE A 117 3.21 23.01 17.26
CA PHE A 117 3.14 22.24 16.01
C PHE A 117 2.51 23.03 14.86
N ALA A 118 1.76 24.10 15.16
CA ALA A 118 0.90 24.79 14.20
C ALA A 118 1.65 25.36 12.97
N ASN A 119 2.93 25.68 13.12
CA ASN A 119 3.77 26.26 12.05
C ASN A 119 4.75 25.26 11.44
N LEU A 120 4.68 23.98 11.81
CA LEU A 120 5.53 22.96 11.21
C LEU A 120 5.18 22.75 9.74
N THR A 121 6.21 22.67 8.91
CA THR A 121 6.11 22.39 7.49
C THR A 121 7.01 21.22 7.18
N ASN A 122 6.50 20.26 6.42
CA ASN A 122 7.28 19.13 5.94
C ASN A 122 8.47 19.66 5.11
N PRO A 123 9.73 19.38 5.51
CA PRO A 123 10.90 19.89 4.82
C PRO A 123 11.18 19.17 3.49
N MET A 124 10.55 18.02 3.25
CA MET A 124 10.80 17.18 2.07
C MET A 124 9.52 16.49 1.56
N PRO A 125 8.49 17.25 1.16
CA PRO A 125 7.24 16.67 0.69
C PRO A 125 7.44 15.86 -0.59
N GLY A 126 7.02 14.59 -0.58
CA GLY A 126 7.04 13.72 -1.77
C GLY A 126 8.44 13.29 -2.23
N ASP A 127 9.46 13.45 -1.40
CA ASP A 127 10.81 12.98 -1.72
C ASP A 127 10.89 11.44 -1.76
N PRO A 128 11.35 10.81 -2.86
CA PRO A 128 11.36 9.35 -2.98
C PRO A 128 12.22 8.64 -1.94
N GLU A 129 13.35 9.22 -1.54
CA GLU A 129 14.22 8.61 -0.52
C GLU A 129 13.56 8.67 0.87
N SER A 130 12.86 9.76 1.16
CA SER A 130 12.03 9.91 2.37
C SER A 130 10.89 8.92 2.42
N ILE A 131 10.22 8.69 1.30
CA ILE A 131 9.15 7.68 1.19
C ILE A 131 9.70 6.28 1.50
N GLU A 132 10.88 5.91 0.96
CA GLU A 132 11.47 4.59 1.22
C GLU A 132 11.89 4.43 2.69
N ARG A 133 12.55 5.42 3.29
CA ARG A 133 12.84 5.39 4.74
C ARG A 133 11.56 5.33 5.57
N GLY A 134 10.53 6.08 5.16
CA GLY A 134 9.23 6.12 5.81
C GLY A 134 8.52 4.77 5.79
N LYS A 135 8.65 4.03 4.68
CA LYS A 135 8.10 2.68 4.53
C LYS A 135 8.69 1.71 5.54
N GLU A 136 10.01 1.71 5.73
CA GLU A 136 10.67 0.84 6.72
C GLU A 136 10.17 1.12 8.15
N ILE A 137 10.06 2.40 8.50
CA ILE A 137 9.56 2.84 9.81
C ILE A 137 8.09 2.46 9.97
N TYR A 138 7.27 2.67 8.93
CA TYR A 138 5.85 2.33 8.93
C TYR A 138 5.62 0.83 9.14
N GLN A 139 6.36 -0.01 8.41
CA GLN A 139 6.28 -1.47 8.55
C GLN A 139 6.66 -1.92 9.96
N THR A 140 7.65 -1.26 10.56
CA THR A 140 8.15 -1.60 11.90
C THR A 140 7.18 -1.17 13.01
N HIS A 141 6.56 0.00 12.90
CA HIS A 141 5.84 0.63 14.01
C HIS A 141 4.33 0.81 13.78
N CYS A 142 3.89 1.02 12.54
CA CYS A 142 2.55 1.49 12.24
C CYS A 142 1.64 0.39 11.67
N ALA A 143 2.19 -0.46 10.79
CA ALA A 143 1.44 -1.48 10.06
C ALA A 143 0.76 -2.51 10.98
N VAL A 144 1.32 -2.76 12.16
CA VAL A 144 0.74 -3.67 13.17
C VAL A 144 -0.69 -3.29 13.56
N CYS A 145 -1.03 -1.99 13.55
CA CYS A 145 -2.38 -1.51 13.84
C CYS A 145 -3.08 -0.97 12.58
N HIS A 146 -2.36 -0.32 11.68
CA HIS A 146 -2.96 0.34 10.52
C HIS A 146 -3.04 -0.53 9.26
N GLY A 147 -2.45 -1.74 9.28
CA GLY A 147 -2.34 -2.62 8.11
C GLY A 147 -1.22 -2.22 7.16
N GLU A 148 -0.86 -3.09 6.23
CA GLU A 148 0.19 -2.79 5.23
C GLU A 148 -0.26 -1.71 4.25
N THR A 149 -1.57 -1.66 3.97
CA THR A 149 -2.16 -0.68 3.05
C THR A 149 -2.60 0.62 3.73
N GLY A 150 -2.51 0.69 5.06
CA GLY A 150 -3.00 1.82 5.83
C GLY A 150 -4.52 1.94 5.86
N MET A 151 -5.26 0.84 5.62
CA MET A 151 -6.72 0.80 5.59
C MET A 151 -7.34 0.32 6.92
N GLY A 152 -6.53 0.09 7.95
CA GLY A 152 -7.00 -0.36 9.26
C GLY A 152 -7.42 -1.83 9.29
N GLU A 153 -6.92 -2.63 8.36
CA GLU A 153 -7.25 -4.05 8.18
C GLU A 153 -6.52 -4.99 9.16
N ALA A 154 -5.48 -4.50 9.84
CA ALA A 154 -4.75 -5.32 10.80
C ALA A 154 -5.62 -5.69 12.02
N GLU A 155 -5.68 -6.98 12.36
CA GLU A 155 -6.48 -7.52 13.47
C GLU A 155 -6.22 -6.78 14.79
N ALA A 156 -4.94 -6.51 15.10
CA ALA A 156 -4.57 -5.80 16.32
C ALA A 156 -5.10 -4.35 16.36
N GLY A 157 -5.33 -3.72 15.21
CA GLY A 157 -5.97 -2.41 15.10
C GLY A 157 -7.50 -2.47 15.19
N GLN A 158 -8.12 -3.55 14.71
CA GLN A 158 -9.59 -3.71 14.69
C GLN A 158 -10.18 -3.93 16.09
N VAL A 159 -9.41 -4.51 17.01
CA VAL A 159 -9.84 -4.79 18.39
C VAL A 159 -9.66 -3.60 19.36
N LEU A 160 -9.07 -2.50 18.90
CA LEU A 160 -8.92 -1.27 19.70
C LEU A 160 -10.24 -0.51 19.82
N ASP A 161 -10.35 0.32 20.85
CA ASP A 161 -11.47 1.26 21.02
C ASP A 161 -10.93 2.71 21.11
N PRO A 162 -11.16 3.55 20.08
CA PRO A 162 -11.74 3.21 18.78
C PRO A 162 -10.78 2.36 17.92
N PRO A 163 -11.29 1.62 16.91
CA PRO A 163 -10.46 0.88 15.96
C PRO A 163 -9.49 1.79 15.19
N ALA A 164 -8.39 1.23 14.73
CA ALA A 164 -7.45 1.93 13.85
C ALA A 164 -8.16 2.45 12.59
N LEU A 165 -7.97 3.73 12.28
CA LEU A 165 -8.60 4.36 11.12
C LEU A 165 -7.90 3.94 9.81
N PRO A 166 -8.64 3.97 8.68
CA PRO A 166 -8.06 3.84 7.33
C PRO A 166 -7.30 5.12 6.97
N ILE A 167 -6.09 5.27 7.51
CA ILE A 167 -5.23 6.45 7.37
C ILE A 167 -4.88 6.79 5.92
N ALA A 168 -4.81 5.80 5.02
CA ALA A 168 -4.62 6.05 3.59
C ALA A 168 -5.80 6.83 2.95
N ARG A 169 -6.98 6.83 3.59
CA ARG A 169 -8.14 7.63 3.15
C ARG A 169 -8.31 8.90 3.96
N THR A 170 -8.24 8.78 5.29
CA THR A 170 -8.62 9.87 6.19
C THR A 170 -7.58 10.98 6.24
N THR A 171 -6.30 10.65 6.05
CA THR A 171 -5.23 11.65 6.20
C THR A 171 -5.22 12.70 5.09
N ARG A 172 -5.81 12.42 3.92
CA ARG A 172 -5.97 13.39 2.81
C ARG A 172 -6.68 14.69 3.21
N GLN A 173 -7.45 14.67 4.30
CA GLN A 173 -8.28 15.78 4.74
C GLN A 173 -7.63 16.63 5.85
N VAL A 174 -6.41 16.29 6.28
CA VAL A 174 -5.69 16.98 7.35
C VAL A 174 -4.32 17.45 6.87
N SER A 175 -3.77 18.48 7.52
CA SER A 175 -2.45 19.03 7.21
C SER A 175 -1.32 18.13 7.68
N ASP A 176 -0.14 18.29 7.09
CA ASP A 176 1.08 17.61 7.51
C ASP A 176 1.48 17.96 8.95
N ALA A 177 1.29 19.22 9.37
CA ALA A 177 1.47 19.63 10.76
C ALA A 177 0.56 18.86 11.75
N TYR A 178 -0.69 18.61 11.36
CA TYR A 178 -1.61 17.81 12.15
C TYR A 178 -1.16 16.35 12.23
N LEU A 179 -0.67 15.78 11.13
CA LEU A 179 -0.15 14.41 11.12
C LEU A 179 1.12 14.29 11.97
N TYR A 180 2.02 15.28 11.90
CA TYR A 180 3.21 15.34 12.73
C TYR A 180 2.84 15.32 14.20
N TRP A 181 1.95 16.24 14.62
CA TRP A 181 1.45 16.26 15.98
C TRP A 181 0.82 14.93 16.39
N ARG A 182 -0.02 14.35 15.52
CA ARG A 182 -0.71 13.08 15.79
C ARG A 182 0.26 11.92 16.00
N ILE A 183 1.35 11.88 15.27
CA ILE A 183 2.40 10.84 15.42
C ILE A 183 3.27 11.13 16.64
N HIS A 184 3.65 12.39 16.84
CA HIS A 184 4.50 12.82 17.93
C HIS A 184 3.88 12.53 19.30
N ASP A 185 2.65 12.99 19.52
CA ASP A 185 1.93 12.85 20.81
C ASP A 185 1.08 11.58 20.89
N GLY A 186 0.87 10.90 19.76
CA GLY A 186 0.07 9.70 19.68
C GLY A 186 -1.42 9.95 19.95
N GLY A 187 -2.06 8.98 20.58
CA GLY A 187 -3.50 8.94 20.79
C GLY A 187 -4.00 9.62 22.05
N PHE A 188 -3.11 10.03 22.97
CA PHE A 188 -3.50 10.62 24.25
C PHE A 188 -4.37 11.89 24.10
N PRO A 189 -4.04 12.86 23.22
CA PRO A 189 -4.89 14.04 23.03
C PRO A 189 -6.27 13.72 22.41
N PHE A 190 -6.46 12.50 21.90
CA PHE A 190 -7.60 12.12 21.07
C PHE A 190 -8.37 10.91 21.58
N GLY A 191 -8.01 10.40 22.77
CA GLY A 191 -8.61 9.21 23.36
C GLY A 191 -8.42 7.93 22.55
N THR A 192 -7.28 7.76 21.86
CA THR A 192 -6.97 6.53 21.10
C THR A 192 -5.79 5.78 21.69
N ALA A 193 -5.69 4.48 21.42
CA ALA A 193 -4.59 3.62 21.89
C ALA A 193 -3.27 3.81 21.11
N MET A 194 -3.15 4.85 20.28
CA MET A 194 -1.96 5.08 19.46
C MET A 194 -0.79 5.53 20.35
N PRO A 195 0.38 4.86 20.31
CA PRO A 195 1.55 5.28 21.07
C PRO A 195 2.06 6.66 20.62
N ALA A 196 2.69 7.39 21.55
CA ALA A 196 3.41 8.62 21.24
C ALA A 196 4.80 8.27 20.68
N TYR A 197 5.12 8.73 19.47
CA TYR A 197 6.38 8.42 18.81
C TYR A 197 7.43 9.52 18.91
N GLY A 198 7.10 10.70 19.46
CA GLY A 198 8.05 11.81 19.62
C GLY A 198 9.28 11.51 20.50
N THR A 199 9.23 10.42 21.27
CA THR A 199 10.38 9.94 22.07
C THR A 199 11.11 8.76 21.44
N ALA A 200 10.52 8.11 20.44
CA ALA A 200 11.06 6.92 19.78
C ALA A 200 11.61 7.20 18.38
N LEU A 201 11.07 8.21 17.71
CA LEU A 201 11.46 8.65 16.37
C LEU A 201 12.02 10.07 16.43
N THR A 202 13.03 10.33 15.60
CA THR A 202 13.51 11.70 15.34
C THR A 202 12.49 12.48 14.50
N GLU A 203 12.59 13.81 14.50
CA GLU A 203 11.75 14.67 13.65
C GLU A 203 11.79 14.25 12.17
N GLN A 204 12.99 13.97 11.66
CA GLN A 204 13.18 13.49 10.29
C GLN A 204 12.44 12.18 10.03
N GLN A 205 12.49 11.24 10.97
CA GLN A 205 11.79 9.95 10.84
C GLN A 205 10.27 10.11 10.87
N ILE A 206 9.75 11.05 11.66
CA ILE A 206 8.31 11.36 11.64
C ILE A 206 7.91 11.93 10.28
N TRP A 207 8.70 12.85 9.70
CA TRP A 207 8.46 13.35 8.35
C TRP A 207 8.54 12.27 7.27
N ASP A 208 9.51 11.37 7.36
CA ASP A 208 9.64 10.22 6.47
C ASP A 208 8.37 9.35 6.50
N VAL A 209 7.86 9.01 7.69
CA VAL A 209 6.60 8.25 7.83
C VAL A 209 5.41 9.01 7.27
N ILE A 210 5.32 10.32 7.49
CA ILE A 210 4.23 11.15 6.93
C ILE A 210 4.25 11.08 5.40
N ASN A 211 5.43 11.20 4.77
CA ASN A 211 5.57 11.06 3.33
C ASN A 211 5.12 9.68 2.84
N TYR A 212 5.46 8.61 3.56
CA TYR A 212 4.95 7.28 3.22
C TYR A 212 3.42 7.16 3.39
N VAL A 213 2.83 7.75 4.43
CA VAL A 213 1.36 7.76 4.61
C VAL A 213 0.66 8.58 3.51
N ARG A 214 1.29 9.65 3.00
CA ARG A 214 0.82 10.39 1.83
C ARG A 214 0.90 9.53 0.57
N TYR A 215 2.02 8.84 0.35
CA TYR A 215 2.16 7.87 -0.73
C TYR A 215 1.09 6.77 -0.67
N LEU A 216 0.86 6.15 0.50
CA LEU A 216 -0.24 5.21 0.70
C LEU A 216 -1.59 5.83 0.38
N SER A 217 -1.77 7.12 0.63
CA SER A 217 -3.01 7.81 0.27
C SER A 217 -3.17 7.97 -1.23
N GLU A 218 -2.09 8.16 -1.97
CA GLU A 218 -2.11 8.21 -3.43
C GLU A 218 -2.38 6.83 -4.02
N VAL A 219 -1.66 5.80 -3.57
CA VAL A 219 -1.81 4.42 -4.03
C VAL A 219 -3.14 3.80 -3.60
N ALA A 220 -3.64 4.04 -2.38
CA ALA A 220 -4.98 3.61 -1.98
C ALA A 220 -6.10 4.41 -2.69
N GLY A 221 -5.74 5.51 -3.36
CA GLY A 221 -6.60 6.24 -4.29
C GLY A 221 -6.51 5.75 -5.73
N ASP A 222 -5.51 4.93 -6.02
CA ASP A 222 -5.25 4.30 -7.31
C ASP A 222 -5.29 2.78 -7.16
N PRO A 223 -6.48 2.16 -7.25
CA PRO A 223 -6.63 0.71 -7.25
C PRO A 223 -5.64 0.02 -8.21
N GLY A 224 -5.24 0.69 -9.29
CA GLY A 224 -4.33 0.19 -10.33
C GLY A 224 -2.90 -0.08 -9.83
N GLN A 225 -2.33 0.76 -8.97
CA GLN A 225 -0.98 0.53 -8.43
C GLN A 225 -0.93 -0.59 -7.38
N SER A 226 -2.01 -0.74 -6.60
CA SER A 226 -2.17 -1.89 -5.70
C SER A 226 -2.38 -3.19 -6.49
N GLN A 227 -3.05 -3.10 -7.62
CA GLN A 227 -3.32 -4.21 -8.54
C GLN A 227 -2.06 -4.62 -9.31
N GLU A 228 -1.26 -3.69 -9.83
CA GLU A 228 -0.02 -4.01 -10.54
C GLU A 228 1.00 -4.70 -9.63
N ALA A 229 1.19 -4.19 -8.41
CA ALA A 229 2.06 -4.82 -7.42
C ALA A 229 1.54 -6.22 -6.99
N MET A 230 0.23 -6.34 -6.78
CA MET A 230 -0.44 -7.62 -6.49
C MET A 230 -0.22 -8.63 -7.61
N LEU A 231 -0.45 -8.24 -8.86
CA LEU A 231 -0.30 -9.11 -10.03
C LEU A 231 1.17 -9.46 -10.26
N ALA A 232 2.10 -8.53 -10.08
CA ALA A 232 3.53 -8.81 -10.17
C ALA A 232 3.96 -9.88 -9.17
N LYS A 233 3.44 -9.83 -7.93
CA LYS A 233 3.65 -10.89 -6.93
C LYS A 233 3.05 -12.22 -7.39
N ALA A 234 1.81 -12.22 -7.89
CA ALA A 234 1.15 -13.43 -8.37
C ALA A 234 1.88 -14.09 -9.56
N VAL A 235 2.44 -13.28 -10.47
CA VAL A 235 3.29 -13.74 -11.58
C VAL A 235 4.60 -14.31 -11.05
N ALA A 236 5.26 -13.63 -10.11
CA ALA A 236 6.51 -14.09 -9.53
C ALA A 236 6.35 -15.41 -8.75
N GLU A 237 5.20 -15.63 -8.11
CA GLU A 237 4.85 -16.86 -7.40
C GLU A 237 4.29 -17.96 -8.33
N GLY A 238 4.13 -17.67 -9.63
CA GLY A 238 3.61 -18.62 -10.61
C GLY A 238 2.12 -18.95 -10.44
N ILE A 239 1.38 -18.11 -9.70
CA ILE A 239 -0.07 -18.26 -9.49
C ILE A 239 -0.80 -17.93 -10.77
N ILE A 240 -0.32 -16.95 -11.54
CA ILE A 240 -0.81 -16.55 -12.87
C ILE A 240 0.35 -16.31 -13.84
N THR A 241 0.07 -16.28 -15.12
CA THR A 241 1.01 -15.89 -16.18
C THR A 241 0.99 -14.38 -16.42
N GLN A 242 2.01 -13.85 -17.12
CA GLN A 242 2.01 -12.44 -17.51
C GLN A 242 0.83 -12.08 -18.42
N ASP A 243 0.49 -12.95 -19.37
CA ASP A 243 -0.67 -12.74 -20.26
C ASP A 243 -2.00 -12.68 -19.48
N GLU A 244 -2.12 -13.50 -18.42
CA GLU A 244 -3.26 -13.46 -17.50
C GLU A 244 -3.29 -12.15 -16.69
N ALA A 245 -2.14 -11.65 -16.24
CA ALA A 245 -2.05 -10.36 -15.55
C ALA A 245 -2.45 -9.20 -16.47
N ASP A 246 -1.99 -9.20 -17.72
CA ASP A 246 -2.31 -8.17 -18.71
C ASP A 246 -3.81 -8.20 -19.07
N LEU A 247 -4.38 -9.40 -19.26
CA LEU A 247 -5.82 -9.58 -19.46
C LEU A 247 -6.63 -9.03 -18.28
N PHE A 248 -6.20 -9.36 -17.06
CA PHE A 248 -6.85 -8.93 -15.83
C PHE A 248 -6.84 -7.40 -15.68
N GLN A 249 -5.71 -6.74 -15.91
CA GLN A 249 -5.62 -5.27 -15.88
C GLN A 249 -6.53 -4.63 -16.94
N ARG A 250 -6.50 -5.15 -18.18
CA ARG A 250 -7.31 -4.63 -19.28
C ARG A 250 -8.80 -4.69 -18.95
N ILE A 251 -9.29 -5.83 -18.46
CA ILE A 251 -10.70 -6.01 -18.14
C ILE A 251 -11.11 -5.15 -16.95
N HIS A 252 -10.26 -5.02 -15.91
CA HIS A 252 -10.53 -4.10 -14.81
C HIS A 252 -10.68 -2.63 -15.27
N ALA A 253 -9.83 -2.17 -16.17
CA ALA A 253 -9.92 -0.83 -16.73
C ALA A 253 -11.24 -0.62 -17.50
N LEU A 254 -11.61 -1.58 -18.35
CA LEU A 254 -12.88 -1.54 -19.10
C LEU A 254 -14.10 -1.54 -18.18
N LEU A 255 -14.06 -2.33 -17.11
CA LEU A 255 -15.16 -2.40 -16.14
C LEU A 255 -15.35 -1.10 -15.38
N GLU A 256 -14.26 -0.44 -14.97
CA GLU A 256 -14.36 0.84 -14.27
C GLU A 256 -14.85 1.95 -15.21
N GLU A 257 -14.37 1.99 -16.46
CA GLU A 257 -14.87 2.91 -17.48
C GLU A 257 -16.37 2.68 -17.76
N TYR A 258 -16.78 1.43 -18.01
CA TYR A 258 -18.18 1.07 -18.26
C TYR A 258 -19.08 1.46 -17.08
N LYS A 259 -18.62 1.24 -15.85
CA LYS A 259 -19.35 1.62 -14.63
C LYS A 259 -19.52 3.13 -14.51
N GLN A 260 -18.50 3.91 -14.85
CA GLN A 260 -18.55 5.37 -14.81
C GLN A 260 -19.54 5.93 -15.84
N GLU A 261 -19.58 5.33 -17.04
CA GLU A 261 -20.48 5.77 -18.10
C GLU A 261 -21.94 5.33 -17.89
N HIS A 262 -22.16 4.23 -17.17
CA HIS A 262 -23.48 3.59 -17.04
C HIS A 262 -24.00 3.50 -15.59
N GLU A 263 -23.43 4.29 -14.66
CA GLU A 263 -23.72 4.21 -13.22
C GLU A 263 -25.23 4.25 -12.89
N ALA A 264 -25.97 5.19 -13.49
CA ALA A 264 -27.40 5.38 -13.20
C ALA A 264 -28.25 4.19 -13.68
N GLU A 265 -27.93 3.63 -14.84
CA GLU A 265 -28.63 2.48 -15.42
C GLU A 265 -28.32 1.20 -14.64
N LEU A 266 -27.03 0.97 -14.34
CA LEU A 266 -26.58 -0.15 -13.53
C LEU A 266 -27.25 -0.14 -12.15
N LYS A 267 -27.34 1.02 -11.48
CA LYS A 267 -28.04 1.13 -10.18
C LYS A 267 -29.53 0.82 -10.28
N ALA A 268 -30.19 1.27 -11.35
CA ALA A 268 -31.62 1.02 -11.55
C ALA A 268 -31.92 -0.46 -11.81
N GLN A 269 -31.07 -1.14 -12.59
CA GLN A 269 -31.27 -2.54 -12.97
C GLN A 269 -30.77 -3.53 -11.91
N ALA A 270 -29.61 -3.27 -11.30
CA ALA A 270 -29.02 -4.16 -10.29
C ALA A 270 -29.76 -4.10 -8.94
N GLY A 271 -30.57 -3.07 -8.70
CA GLY A 271 -31.33 -2.93 -7.44
C GLY A 271 -30.46 -2.88 -6.18
N GLY A 272 -29.19 -2.46 -6.33
CA GLY A 272 -28.20 -2.44 -5.25
C GLY A 272 -27.51 -3.79 -4.95
N ASN A 273 -27.77 -4.83 -5.74
CA ASN A 273 -27.04 -6.10 -5.65
C ASN A 273 -25.69 -6.00 -6.40
N PRO A 274 -24.55 -6.16 -5.72
CA PRO A 274 -23.22 -6.04 -6.36
C PRO A 274 -22.96 -7.14 -7.41
N ASP A 275 -23.46 -8.36 -7.20
CA ASP A 275 -23.25 -9.47 -8.13
C ASP A 275 -24.02 -9.23 -9.42
N ALA A 276 -25.27 -8.75 -9.31
CA ALA A 276 -26.08 -8.37 -10.46
C ALA A 276 -25.47 -7.19 -11.23
N MET A 277 -24.87 -6.24 -10.53
CA MET A 277 -24.14 -5.14 -11.17
C MET A 277 -22.96 -5.68 -11.99
N MET A 278 -22.19 -6.62 -11.44
CA MET A 278 -21.07 -7.23 -12.13
C MET A 278 -21.51 -8.00 -13.39
N GLU A 279 -22.57 -8.80 -13.28
CA GLU A 279 -23.14 -9.53 -14.42
C GLU A 279 -23.57 -8.57 -15.54
N LEU A 280 -24.23 -7.46 -15.20
CA LEU A 280 -24.64 -6.44 -16.17
C LEU A 280 -23.45 -5.77 -16.86
N MET A 281 -22.39 -5.45 -16.11
CA MET A 281 -21.19 -4.84 -16.70
C MET A 281 -20.49 -5.78 -17.67
N PHE A 282 -20.29 -7.06 -17.31
CA PHE A 282 -19.71 -8.05 -18.22
C PHE A 282 -20.55 -8.23 -19.47
N LYS A 283 -21.87 -8.37 -19.29
CA LYS A 283 -22.81 -8.47 -20.41
C LYS A 283 -22.69 -7.26 -21.35
N GLY A 284 -22.63 -6.06 -20.79
CA GLY A 284 -22.48 -4.84 -21.57
C GLY A 284 -21.17 -4.78 -22.36
N LEU A 285 -20.04 -5.14 -21.73
CA LEU A 285 -18.75 -5.20 -22.42
C LEU A 285 -18.72 -6.24 -23.56
N ILE A 286 -19.37 -7.40 -23.36
CA ILE A 286 -19.51 -8.43 -24.39
C ILE A 286 -20.40 -7.95 -25.55
N GLU A 287 -21.53 -7.31 -25.25
CA GLU A 287 -22.44 -6.76 -26.27
C GLU A 287 -21.79 -5.64 -27.10
N GLN A 288 -20.88 -4.87 -26.49
CA GLN A 288 -20.07 -3.86 -27.19
C GLN A 288 -18.87 -4.46 -27.96
N GLY A 289 -18.59 -5.76 -27.79
CA GLY A 289 -17.47 -6.45 -28.43
C GLY A 289 -16.09 -6.03 -27.88
N LEU A 290 -16.04 -5.49 -26.67
CA LEU A 290 -14.79 -5.07 -26.00
C LEU A 290 -14.05 -6.25 -25.36
N ILE A 291 -14.80 -7.29 -24.98
CA ILE A 291 -14.29 -8.56 -24.48
C ILE A 291 -15.11 -9.73 -25.05
N THR A 292 -14.56 -10.94 -25.00
CA THR A 292 -15.30 -12.18 -25.32
C THR A 292 -15.88 -12.86 -24.08
N GLU A 293 -16.80 -13.81 -24.25
CA GLU A 293 -17.28 -14.67 -23.15
C GLU A 293 -16.12 -15.48 -22.51
N GLU A 294 -15.16 -15.93 -23.34
CA GLU A 294 -13.98 -16.67 -22.89
C GLU A 294 -13.07 -15.77 -22.03
N GLU A 295 -12.88 -14.51 -22.41
CA GLU A 295 -12.12 -13.53 -21.64
C GLU A 295 -12.80 -13.18 -20.31
N ALA A 296 -14.14 -13.08 -20.30
CA ALA A 296 -14.89 -12.86 -19.08
C ALA A 296 -14.80 -14.05 -18.10
N GLN A 297 -14.79 -15.29 -18.62
CA GLN A 297 -14.57 -16.49 -17.82
C GLN A 297 -13.13 -16.55 -17.29
N ALA A 298 -12.13 -16.30 -18.15
CA ALA A 298 -10.73 -16.28 -17.77
C ALA A 298 -10.47 -15.26 -16.66
N PHE A 299 -11.09 -14.08 -16.75
CA PHE A 299 -11.02 -13.07 -15.70
C PHE A 299 -11.55 -13.56 -14.34
N GLN A 300 -12.69 -14.25 -14.33
CA GLN A 300 -13.26 -14.81 -13.10
C GLN A 300 -12.37 -15.92 -12.53
N ASP A 301 -11.82 -16.77 -13.38
CA ASP A 301 -10.90 -17.84 -12.96
C ASP A 301 -9.61 -17.28 -12.35
N ILE A 302 -9.09 -16.17 -12.90
CA ILE A 302 -7.94 -15.44 -12.34
C ILE A 302 -8.31 -14.87 -10.96
N HIS A 303 -9.45 -14.19 -10.82
CA HIS A 303 -9.95 -13.68 -9.52
C HIS A 303 -9.97 -14.77 -8.45
N ASN A 304 -10.55 -15.93 -8.78
CA ASN A 304 -10.64 -17.06 -7.86
C ASN A 304 -9.25 -17.57 -7.42
N ARG A 305 -8.31 -17.73 -8.36
CA ARG A 305 -6.94 -18.16 -8.07
C ARG A 305 -6.20 -17.16 -7.18
N LEU A 306 -6.38 -15.85 -7.40
CA LEU A 306 -5.77 -14.81 -6.57
C LEU A 306 -6.34 -14.82 -5.14
N HIS A 307 -7.64 -15.04 -4.98
CA HIS A 307 -8.29 -15.15 -3.67
C HIS A 307 -7.87 -16.43 -2.92
N GLU A 308 -7.87 -17.58 -3.60
CA GLU A 308 -7.42 -18.85 -3.02
C GLU A 308 -5.95 -18.82 -2.59
N ALA A 309 -5.12 -18.06 -3.30
CA ALA A 309 -3.72 -17.85 -2.95
C ALA A 309 -3.48 -16.79 -1.85
N GLY A 310 -4.53 -16.11 -1.37
CA GLY A 310 -4.41 -15.04 -0.37
C GLY A 310 -3.68 -13.80 -0.89
N ILE A 311 -3.60 -13.64 -2.21
CA ILE A 311 -3.04 -12.46 -2.88
C ILE A 311 -4.07 -11.33 -2.91
N MET A 312 -5.35 -11.69 -3.07
CA MET A 312 -6.49 -10.77 -3.00
C MET A 312 -7.33 -11.11 -1.76
N PRO A 313 -7.72 -10.11 -0.95
CA PRO A 313 -8.56 -10.32 0.23
C PRO A 313 -9.98 -10.77 -0.13
#